data_AF-A0A2R6JL35-F1
#
_entry.id   AF-A0A2R6JL35-F1
#
_cell.length_a   1.000
_cell.length_b   1.000
_cell.length_c   1.000
_cell.angle_alpha   90.00
_cell.angle_beta   90.00
_cell.angle_gamma   90.00
#
_symmetry.space_group_name_H-M   'P 1'
#
loop_
_entity.id
_entity.type
_entity.pdbx_description
1 polymer ?
#
loop_
_entity_poly.entity_id
_entity_poly.type
_entity_poly.pdbx_seq_one_letter_code
_entity_poly.pdbx_strand_id
1 'polypeptide(L)'
;MGQPGGELPWLVLGAVGMLAGTVAVGWLGRDATTPRERRIRAVTVALPAVGVASYVSMALGTGLAAVPADGGTAVYWARYADWLFTTPLVLFDLALLAGADRRTVATLVGLDVLTVLAGVGGAAAGTAGPLLGIGPGVWRVLLFGVAGCSLAALLWLILGDLTRQAHRSGPAEGSFTTVRNLVVGLWVVSPVAWVLGTGATLGTAGPLGVVAGTALLTVLDLTAKVGFGVVVLRSGTTVDRRRDVTAATDTA
;
A
#
# COMPACT_ATOMS: atom_id res chain seq x y z
N MET A 1 27.10 -8.72 -1.45
CA MET A 1 25.71 -8.20 -1.48
C MET A 1 25.25 -8.19 -2.91
N GLY A 2 24.02 -8.60 -3.21
CA GLY A 2 23.49 -8.48 -4.57
C GLY A 2 23.40 -7.00 -4.97
N GLN A 3 23.69 -6.70 -6.23
CA GLN A 3 23.59 -5.34 -6.77
C GLN A 3 22.44 -5.30 -7.77
N PRO A 4 21.61 -4.24 -7.78
CA PRO A 4 20.62 -4.05 -8.83
C PRO A 4 21.28 -3.99 -10.21
N GLY A 5 20.66 -4.60 -11.20
CA GLY A 5 21.08 -4.60 -12.60
C GLY A 5 20.39 -3.49 -13.40
N GLY A 6 19.80 -3.87 -14.55
CA GLY A 6 19.13 -2.94 -15.47
C GLY A 6 17.88 -2.27 -14.90
N GLU A 7 17.39 -2.72 -13.76
CA GLU A 7 16.25 -2.18 -13.03
C GLU A 7 16.61 -0.98 -12.14
N LEU A 8 17.91 -0.71 -11.90
CA LEU A 8 18.37 0.40 -11.07
C LEU A 8 17.75 1.77 -11.43
N PRO A 9 17.61 2.16 -12.73
CA PRO A 9 16.98 3.43 -13.08
C PRO A 9 15.55 3.57 -12.55
N TRP A 10 14.79 2.48 -12.51
CA TRP A 10 13.43 2.47 -11.96
C TRP A 10 13.42 2.61 -10.44
N LEU A 11 14.39 1.98 -9.76
CA LEU A 11 14.54 2.14 -8.31
C LEU A 11 14.91 3.58 -7.93
N VAL A 12 15.82 4.21 -8.69
CA VAL A 12 16.19 5.62 -8.49
C VAL A 12 15.01 6.54 -8.80
N LEU A 13 14.28 6.29 -9.91
CA LEU A 13 13.06 7.03 -10.24
C LEU A 13 12.03 6.92 -9.11
N GLY A 14 11.83 5.74 -8.56
CA GLY A 14 10.96 5.52 -7.41
C GLY A 14 11.42 6.29 -6.18
N ALA A 15 12.71 6.28 -5.83
CA ALA A 15 13.25 7.03 -4.70
C ALA A 15 13.03 8.54 -4.85
N VAL A 16 13.39 9.10 -6.01
CA VAL A 16 13.23 10.53 -6.33
C VAL A 16 11.75 10.91 -6.38
N GLY A 17 10.92 10.09 -7.01
CA GLY A 17 9.48 10.30 -7.13
C GLY A 17 8.78 10.27 -5.77
N MET A 18 9.17 9.33 -4.88
CA MET A 18 8.68 9.30 -3.51
C MET A 18 9.11 10.53 -2.73
N LEU A 19 10.37 10.96 -2.84
CA LEU A 19 10.86 12.14 -2.13
C LEU A 19 10.14 13.41 -2.58
N ALA A 20 10.02 13.62 -3.90
CA ALA A 20 9.27 14.72 -4.47
C ALA A 20 7.79 14.65 -4.05
N GLY A 21 7.21 13.44 -4.04
CA GLY A 21 5.85 13.18 -3.59
C GLY A 21 5.62 13.54 -2.12
N THR A 22 6.55 13.18 -1.22
CA THR A 22 6.51 13.56 0.19
C THR A 22 6.46 15.07 0.36
N VAL A 23 7.31 15.81 -0.37
CA VAL A 23 7.31 17.27 -0.35
C VAL A 23 6.00 17.83 -0.89
N ALA A 24 5.55 17.35 -2.05
CA ALA A 24 4.34 17.83 -2.72
C ALA A 24 3.07 17.61 -1.88
N VAL A 25 2.88 16.39 -1.35
CA VAL A 25 1.75 16.04 -0.47
C VAL A 25 1.84 16.83 0.85
N GLY A 26 3.05 16.97 1.41
CA GLY A 26 3.28 17.73 2.64
C GLY A 26 2.94 19.21 2.48
N TRP A 27 3.24 19.79 1.32
CA TRP A 27 2.89 21.15 0.96
C TRP A 27 1.39 21.31 0.69
N LEU A 28 0.76 20.37 -0.02
CA LEU A 28 -0.68 20.39 -0.31
C LEU A 28 -1.55 20.38 0.95
N GLY A 29 -1.12 19.64 1.98
CA GLY A 29 -1.84 19.57 3.26
C GLY A 29 -1.42 20.62 4.28
N ARG A 30 -0.61 21.62 3.92
CA ARG A 30 0.01 22.56 4.89
C ARG A 30 -0.99 23.39 5.67
N ASP A 31 -2.16 23.65 5.11
CA ASP A 31 -3.21 24.47 5.69
C ASP A 31 -4.17 23.68 6.60
N ALA A 32 -3.83 22.43 6.96
CA ALA A 32 -4.63 21.61 7.89
C ALA A 32 -4.75 22.24 9.28
N THR A 33 -5.96 22.64 9.68
CA THR A 33 -6.21 23.39 10.92
C THR A 33 -6.93 22.57 11.99
N THR A 34 -7.69 21.54 11.62
CA THR A 34 -8.38 20.70 12.59
C THR A 34 -7.50 19.52 13.04
N PRO A 35 -7.73 18.95 14.24
CA PRO A 35 -7.01 17.75 14.68
C PRO A 35 -7.15 16.55 13.71
N ARG A 36 -8.31 16.44 13.04
CA ARG A 36 -8.57 15.37 12.05
C ARG A 36 -7.75 15.59 10.78
N GLU A 37 -7.76 16.79 10.21
CA GLU A 37 -6.97 17.12 9.03
C GLU A 37 -5.47 16.96 9.28
N ARG A 38 -4.97 17.39 10.44
CA ARG A 38 -3.55 17.20 10.80
C ARG A 38 -3.15 15.74 10.86
N ARG A 39 -4.04 14.86 11.35
CA ARG A 39 -3.81 13.41 11.37
C ARG A 39 -3.78 12.83 9.96
N ILE A 40 -4.78 13.14 9.14
CA ILE A 40 -4.82 12.71 7.72
C ILE A 40 -3.54 13.16 7.03
N ARG A 41 -3.18 14.45 7.12
CA ARG A 41 -1.93 14.97 6.56
C ARG A 41 -0.71 14.19 7.02
N ALA A 42 -0.54 13.96 8.32
CA ALA A 42 0.63 13.26 8.85
C ALA A 42 0.74 11.83 8.30
N VAL A 43 -0.38 11.11 8.26
CA VAL A 43 -0.48 9.73 7.75
C VAL A 43 -0.20 9.71 6.25
N THR A 44 -0.86 10.57 5.49
CA THR A 44 -0.71 10.65 4.04
C THR A 44 0.71 11.03 3.62
N VAL A 45 1.41 11.91 4.36
CA VAL A 45 2.82 12.27 4.10
C VAL A 45 3.77 11.12 4.46
N ALA A 46 3.45 10.34 5.49
CA ALA A 46 4.26 9.20 5.89
C ALA A 46 4.33 8.12 4.79
N LEU A 47 3.27 7.97 3.98
CA LEU A 47 3.21 6.98 2.89
C LEU A 47 4.41 7.08 1.92
N PRO A 48 4.61 8.18 1.18
CA PRO A 48 5.77 8.30 0.30
C PRO A 48 7.09 8.43 1.10
N ALA A 49 7.09 8.95 2.33
CA ALA A 49 8.32 9.06 3.13
C ALA A 49 8.91 7.68 3.47
N VAL A 50 8.07 6.71 3.86
CA VAL A 50 8.49 5.30 4.02
C VAL A 50 8.95 4.73 2.68
N GLY A 51 8.24 5.07 1.60
CA GLY A 51 8.63 4.71 0.23
C GLY A 51 10.05 5.15 -0.13
N VAL A 52 10.48 6.36 0.23
CA VAL A 52 11.86 6.84 0.01
C VAL A 52 12.87 5.86 0.62
N ALA A 53 12.71 5.51 1.89
CA ALA A 53 13.62 4.62 2.58
C ALA A 53 13.69 3.23 1.91
N SER A 54 12.55 2.70 1.48
CA SER A 54 12.48 1.42 0.79
C SER A 54 13.18 1.45 -0.57
N TYR A 55 12.87 2.45 -1.41
CA TYR A 55 13.47 2.57 -2.74
C TYR A 55 14.98 2.85 -2.68
N VAL A 56 15.44 3.66 -1.72
CA VAL A 56 16.86 3.85 -1.48
C VAL A 56 17.52 2.53 -1.05
N SER A 57 16.92 1.78 -0.14
CA SER A 57 17.44 0.48 0.29
C SER A 57 17.53 -0.51 -0.89
N MET A 58 16.51 -0.56 -1.74
CA MET A 58 16.53 -1.40 -2.95
C MET A 58 17.63 -0.95 -3.94
N ALA A 59 17.76 0.36 -4.18
CA ALA A 59 18.76 0.92 -5.09
C ALA A 59 20.20 0.70 -4.61
N LEU A 60 20.44 0.74 -3.29
CA LEU A 60 21.75 0.44 -2.69
C LEU A 60 22.04 -1.08 -2.62
N GLY A 61 21.06 -1.93 -2.95
CA GLY A 61 21.18 -3.38 -2.86
C GLY A 61 21.01 -3.94 -1.44
N THR A 62 20.91 -3.11 -0.40
CA THR A 62 20.64 -3.56 0.98
C THR A 62 19.24 -4.16 1.12
N GLY A 63 18.31 -3.69 0.28
CA GLY A 63 16.93 -4.16 0.20
C GLY A 63 16.73 -5.43 -0.63
N LEU A 64 17.81 -6.09 -1.05
CA LEU A 64 17.80 -7.26 -1.91
C LEU A 64 18.29 -8.51 -1.16
N ALA A 65 17.60 -9.63 -1.32
CA ALA A 65 17.98 -10.94 -0.80
C ALA A 65 17.93 -11.99 -1.92
N ALA A 66 18.89 -12.90 -1.96
CA ALA A 66 18.84 -14.04 -2.87
C ALA A 66 18.13 -15.22 -2.18
N VAL A 67 17.23 -15.88 -2.89
CA VAL A 67 16.54 -17.10 -2.41
C VAL A 67 17.22 -18.33 -3.01
N PRO A 68 17.94 -19.15 -2.20
CA PRO A 68 18.78 -20.22 -2.72
C PRO A 68 18.02 -21.31 -3.49
N ALA A 69 16.82 -21.67 -3.03
CA ALA A 69 16.02 -22.73 -3.67
C ALA A 69 15.54 -22.40 -5.09
N ASP A 70 15.62 -21.14 -5.52
CA ASP A 70 15.13 -20.67 -6.82
C ASP A 70 16.28 -20.34 -7.77
N GLY A 71 17.39 -21.08 -7.68
CA GLY A 71 18.59 -20.80 -8.47
C GLY A 71 19.22 -19.44 -8.14
N GLY A 72 18.99 -18.91 -6.93
CA GLY A 72 19.49 -17.60 -6.50
C GLY A 72 18.65 -16.41 -6.95
N THR A 73 17.36 -16.61 -7.25
CA THR A 73 16.43 -15.53 -7.63
C THR A 73 16.47 -14.38 -6.62
N ALA A 74 16.58 -13.17 -7.14
CA ALA A 74 16.69 -11.95 -6.35
C ALA A 74 15.29 -11.44 -5.92
N VAL A 75 15.11 -11.22 -4.63
CA VAL A 75 13.87 -10.74 -4.01
C VAL A 75 14.14 -9.41 -3.31
N TYR A 76 13.38 -8.38 -3.66
CA TYR A 76 13.41 -7.09 -2.97
C TYR A 76 12.60 -7.13 -1.67
N TRP A 77 13.21 -7.60 -0.59
CA TRP A 77 12.55 -7.71 0.71
C TRP A 77 12.10 -6.34 1.27
N ALA A 78 12.82 -5.27 0.95
CA ALA A 78 12.50 -3.91 1.40
C ALA A 78 11.11 -3.43 0.93
N ARG A 79 10.59 -4.03 -0.15
CA ARG A 79 9.24 -3.76 -0.67
C ARG A 79 8.15 -4.29 0.26
N TYR A 80 8.35 -5.46 0.85
CA TYR A 80 7.43 -6.01 1.84
C TYR A 80 7.50 -5.24 3.17
N ALA A 81 8.69 -4.78 3.56
CA ALA A 81 8.85 -3.92 4.72
C ALA A 81 8.11 -2.58 4.54
N ASP A 82 8.21 -1.95 3.36
CA ASP A 82 7.41 -0.76 3.01
C ASP A 82 5.91 -1.04 3.17
N TRP A 83 5.40 -2.07 2.51
CA TRP A 83 3.97 -2.39 2.54
C TRP A 83 3.47 -2.65 3.95
N LEU A 84 4.24 -3.34 4.79
CA LEU A 84 3.87 -3.60 6.18
C LEU A 84 3.56 -2.33 6.98
N PHE A 85 4.13 -1.18 6.60
CA PHE A 85 3.81 0.11 7.23
C PHE A 85 2.82 0.93 6.40
N THR A 86 2.95 0.95 5.08
CA THR A 86 2.17 1.88 4.25
C THR A 86 0.76 1.40 3.97
N THR A 87 0.49 0.09 3.87
CA THR A 87 -0.87 -0.41 3.66
C THR A 87 -1.77 -0.21 4.90
N PRO A 88 -1.31 -0.41 6.16
CA PRO A 88 -2.09 -0.02 7.33
C PRO A 88 -2.38 1.49 7.40
N LEU A 89 -1.43 2.33 6.97
CA LEU A 89 -1.60 3.79 6.97
C LEU A 89 -2.66 4.23 5.93
N VAL A 90 -2.71 3.60 4.75
CA VAL A 90 -3.79 3.82 3.76
C VAL A 90 -5.16 3.46 4.34
N LEU A 91 -5.25 2.33 5.04
CA LEU A 91 -6.48 1.90 5.71
C LEU A 91 -6.88 2.85 6.83
N PHE A 92 -5.89 3.37 7.55
CA PHE A 92 -6.13 4.34 8.60
C PHE A 92 -6.68 5.66 8.04
N ASP A 93 -6.16 6.17 6.90
CA ASP A 93 -6.74 7.32 6.22
C ASP A 93 -8.19 7.07 5.77
N LEU A 94 -8.47 5.90 5.17
CA LEU A 94 -9.84 5.51 4.80
C LEU A 94 -10.77 5.44 6.01
N ALA A 95 -10.29 4.87 7.13
CA ALA A 95 -11.05 4.80 8.37
C ALA A 95 -11.31 6.18 8.99
N LEU A 96 -10.33 7.07 8.96
CA LEU A 96 -10.50 8.45 9.40
C LEU A 96 -11.53 9.18 8.54
N LEU A 97 -11.55 8.95 7.22
CA LEU A 97 -12.57 9.52 6.32
C LEU A 97 -13.97 8.95 6.59
N ALA A 98 -14.07 7.65 6.83
CA ALA A 98 -15.32 6.95 7.13
C ALA A 98 -15.87 7.19 8.54
N GLY A 99 -15.07 7.79 9.44
CA GLY A 99 -15.44 7.91 10.85
C GLY A 99 -15.48 6.55 11.57
N ALA A 100 -14.64 5.61 11.16
CA ALA A 100 -14.72 4.22 11.61
C ALA A 100 -14.33 4.05 13.08
N ASP A 101 -14.96 3.09 13.74
CA ASP A 101 -14.63 2.74 15.12
C ASP A 101 -13.30 1.94 15.22
N ARG A 102 -12.72 1.90 16.43
CA ARG A 102 -11.41 1.26 16.67
C ARG A 102 -11.39 -0.23 16.33
N ARG A 103 -12.51 -0.95 16.50
CA ARG A 103 -12.60 -2.38 16.17
C ARG A 103 -12.53 -2.57 14.67
N THR A 104 -13.27 -1.77 13.90
CA THR A 104 -13.19 -1.77 12.44
C THR A 104 -11.75 -1.52 11.96
N VAL A 105 -11.08 -0.50 12.52
CA VAL A 105 -9.68 -0.20 12.21
C VAL A 105 -8.76 -1.37 12.54
N ALA A 106 -8.87 -1.94 13.74
CA ALA A 106 -8.03 -3.05 14.17
C ALA A 106 -8.22 -4.30 13.27
N THR A 107 -9.45 -4.60 12.86
CA THR A 107 -9.73 -5.71 11.95
C THR A 107 -9.14 -5.48 10.56
N LEU A 108 -9.30 -4.27 10.00
CA LEU A 108 -8.70 -3.91 8.70
C LEU A 108 -7.18 -4.04 8.74
N VAL A 109 -6.53 -3.45 9.75
CA VAL A 109 -5.06 -3.52 9.91
C VAL A 109 -4.59 -4.95 10.16
N GLY A 110 -5.31 -5.75 10.96
CA GLY A 110 -4.95 -7.13 11.22
C GLY A 110 -4.98 -8.01 9.96
N LEU A 111 -6.02 -7.86 9.13
CA LEU A 111 -6.11 -8.56 7.85
C LEU A 111 -5.03 -8.12 6.87
N ASP A 112 -4.71 -6.82 6.86
CA ASP A 112 -3.68 -6.25 6.00
C ASP A 112 -2.29 -6.78 6.35
N VAL A 113 -1.93 -6.75 7.64
CA VAL A 113 -0.68 -7.31 8.13
C VAL A 113 -0.59 -8.80 7.82
N LEU A 114 -1.70 -9.55 7.96
CA LEU A 114 -1.75 -10.96 7.56
C LEU A 114 -1.47 -11.15 6.06
N THR A 115 -2.05 -10.30 5.19
CA THR A 115 -1.79 -10.33 3.75
C THR A 115 -0.30 -10.12 3.45
N VAL A 116 0.32 -9.10 4.03
CA VAL A 116 1.74 -8.78 3.79
C VAL A 116 2.65 -9.88 4.34
N LEU A 117 2.41 -10.36 5.56
CA LEU A 117 3.22 -11.41 6.19
C LEU A 117 3.10 -12.75 5.46
N ALA A 118 1.92 -13.10 4.95
CA ALA A 118 1.77 -14.27 4.09
C ALA A 118 2.59 -14.12 2.78
N GLY A 119 2.60 -12.91 2.19
CA GLY A 119 3.46 -12.58 1.06
C GLY A 119 4.96 -12.75 1.35
N VAL A 120 5.43 -12.25 2.50
CA VAL A 120 6.80 -12.43 3.00
C VAL A 120 7.12 -13.91 3.20
N GLY A 121 6.23 -14.65 3.86
CA GLY A 121 6.41 -16.07 4.13
C GLY A 121 6.56 -16.89 2.86
N GLY A 122 5.77 -16.64 1.82
CA GLY A 122 5.92 -17.35 0.55
C GLY A 122 7.21 -16.96 -0.18
N ALA A 123 7.61 -15.69 -0.14
CA ALA A 123 8.88 -15.26 -0.73
C ALA A 123 10.09 -15.92 -0.04
N ALA A 124 10.02 -16.08 1.28
CA ALA A 124 11.02 -16.73 2.10
C ALA A 124 10.88 -18.27 2.16
N ALA A 125 9.81 -18.87 1.63
CA ALA A 125 9.58 -20.32 1.77
C ALA A 125 10.74 -21.16 1.19
N GLY A 126 11.39 -20.65 0.13
CA GLY A 126 12.58 -21.26 -0.47
C GLY A 126 13.86 -21.17 0.37
N THR A 127 13.86 -20.49 1.51
CA THR A 127 14.98 -20.47 2.46
C THR A 127 14.81 -21.47 3.60
N ALA A 128 13.64 -22.08 3.74
CA ALA A 128 13.34 -23.05 4.77
C ALA A 128 13.39 -24.49 4.22
N GLY A 129 13.79 -25.44 5.07
CA GLY A 129 13.65 -26.87 4.77
C GLY A 129 12.19 -27.31 4.74
N PRO A 130 11.89 -28.53 4.24
CA PRO A 130 10.54 -29.07 4.27
C PRO A 130 9.97 -29.06 5.68
N LEU A 131 8.75 -28.53 5.83
CA LEU A 131 8.02 -28.54 7.09
C LEU A 131 6.83 -29.50 6.96
N LEU A 132 6.69 -30.44 7.89
CA LEU A 132 5.64 -31.47 7.87
C LEU A 132 5.63 -32.32 6.58
N GLY A 133 6.79 -32.51 5.95
CA GLY A 133 6.91 -33.22 4.67
C GLY A 133 6.41 -32.42 3.46
N ILE A 134 6.00 -31.17 3.65
CA ILE A 134 5.53 -30.27 2.60
C ILE A 134 6.71 -29.42 2.13
N GLY A 135 6.99 -29.49 0.82
CA GLY A 135 8.05 -28.72 0.18
C GLY A 135 7.69 -27.22 -0.02
N PRO A 136 8.69 -26.38 -0.35
CA PRO A 136 8.52 -24.93 -0.45
C PRO A 136 7.50 -24.51 -1.50
N GLY A 137 7.38 -25.24 -2.61
CA GLY A 137 6.40 -24.91 -3.67
C GLY A 137 4.94 -24.95 -3.20
N VAL A 138 4.57 -25.93 -2.36
CA VAL A 138 3.20 -26.01 -1.83
C VAL A 138 2.95 -24.90 -0.81
N TRP A 139 3.92 -24.66 0.09
CA TRP A 139 3.82 -23.55 1.06
C TRP A 139 3.64 -22.19 0.39
N ARG A 140 4.32 -21.95 -0.74
CA ARG A 140 4.17 -20.74 -1.55
C ARG A 140 2.76 -20.52 -2.04
N VAL A 141 2.15 -21.56 -2.63
CA VAL A 141 0.77 -21.49 -3.12
C VAL A 141 -0.21 -21.28 -1.98
N LEU A 142 -0.02 -21.98 -0.85
CA LEU A 142 -0.87 -21.81 0.34
C LEU A 142 -0.78 -20.40 0.90
N LEU A 143 0.42 -19.85 1.05
CA LEU A 143 0.63 -18.50 1.59
C LEU A 143 0.16 -17.42 0.62
N PHE A 144 0.33 -17.62 -0.69
CA PHE A 144 -0.29 -16.75 -1.70
C PHE A 144 -1.83 -16.80 -1.61
N GLY A 145 -2.40 -17.99 -1.39
CA GLY A 145 -3.83 -18.18 -1.15
C GLY A 145 -4.32 -17.47 0.12
N VAL A 146 -3.58 -17.56 1.23
CA VAL A 146 -3.89 -16.82 2.47
C VAL A 146 -3.86 -15.32 2.20
N ALA A 147 -2.82 -14.81 1.54
CA ALA A 147 -2.72 -13.39 1.19
C ALA A 147 -3.92 -12.92 0.35
N GLY A 148 -4.31 -13.72 -0.66
CA GLY A 148 -5.46 -13.45 -1.51
C GLY A 148 -6.80 -13.48 -0.76
N CYS A 149 -7.03 -14.47 0.11
CA CYS A 149 -8.23 -14.57 0.93
C CYS A 149 -8.33 -13.41 1.94
N SER A 150 -7.22 -13.05 2.58
CA SER A 150 -7.15 -11.90 3.49
C SER A 150 -7.42 -10.59 2.76
N LEU A 151 -6.86 -10.41 1.55
CA LEU A 151 -7.15 -9.26 0.70
C LEU A 151 -8.64 -9.22 0.31
N ALA A 152 -9.23 -10.35 -0.10
CA ALA A 152 -10.64 -10.42 -0.46
C ALA A 152 -11.56 -10.07 0.72
N ALA A 153 -11.25 -10.59 1.93
CA ALA A 153 -11.97 -10.24 3.15
C ALA A 153 -11.85 -8.76 3.48
N LEU A 154 -10.66 -8.18 3.30
CA LEU A 154 -10.39 -6.77 3.51
C LEU A 154 -11.19 -5.90 2.52
N LEU A 155 -11.17 -6.23 1.22
CA LEU A 155 -11.97 -5.55 0.20
C LEU A 155 -13.48 -5.62 0.50
N TRP A 156 -13.95 -6.78 0.98
CA TRP A 156 -15.34 -6.95 1.42
C TRP A 156 -15.70 -6.03 2.59
N LEU A 157 -14.82 -5.87 3.59
CA LEU A 157 -15.02 -4.95 4.71
C LEU A 157 -15.01 -3.48 4.25
N ILE A 158 -14.12 -3.10 3.33
CA ILE A 158 -14.05 -1.74 2.78
C ILE A 158 -15.34 -1.39 2.02
N LEU A 159 -15.79 -2.29 1.13
CA LEU A 159 -16.99 -2.08 0.32
C LEU A 159 -18.29 -2.23 1.13
N GLY A 160 -18.26 -3.01 2.21
CA GLY A 160 -19.39 -3.24 3.11
C GLY A 160 -19.38 -2.32 4.32
N ASP A 161 -18.79 -2.79 5.43
CA ASP A 161 -18.88 -2.15 6.74
C ASP A 161 -18.35 -0.73 6.76
N LEU A 162 -17.20 -0.48 6.13
CA LEU A 162 -16.58 0.83 6.12
C LEU A 162 -17.42 1.84 5.33
N THR A 163 -17.98 1.40 4.21
CA THR A 163 -18.89 2.21 3.39
C THR A 163 -20.18 2.55 4.15
N ARG A 164 -20.77 1.58 4.86
CA ARG A 164 -21.94 1.84 5.72
C ARG A 164 -21.66 2.86 6.82
N GLN A 165 -20.47 2.81 7.42
CA GLN A 165 -20.06 3.79 8.43
C GLN A 165 -19.85 5.18 7.83
N ALA A 166 -19.27 5.27 6.64
CA ALA A 166 -19.10 6.54 5.94
C ALA A 166 -20.44 7.22 5.63
N HIS A 167 -21.46 6.48 5.18
CA HIS A 167 -22.80 7.03 4.90
C HIS A 167 -23.46 7.62 6.16
N ARG A 168 -23.25 7.01 7.33
CA ARG A 168 -23.78 7.52 8.60
C ARG A 168 -23.05 8.77 9.09
N SER A 169 -21.82 8.99 8.63
CA SER A 169 -20.93 10.06 9.08
C SER A 169 -21.15 11.39 8.34
N GLY A 170 -22.05 11.43 7.34
CA GLY A 170 -22.55 12.66 6.72
C GLY A 170 -21.67 13.22 5.57
N PRO A 171 -21.43 14.55 5.48
CA PRO A 171 -20.95 15.25 4.27
C PRO A 171 -19.63 14.77 3.63
N ALA A 172 -18.88 13.88 4.28
CA ALA A 172 -17.62 13.33 3.79
C ALA A 172 -17.78 12.11 2.86
N GLU A 173 -19.01 11.67 2.58
CA GLU A 173 -19.32 10.49 1.77
C GLU A 173 -18.69 10.51 0.37
N GLY A 174 -18.74 11.65 -0.33
CA GLY A 174 -18.19 11.78 -1.69
C GLY A 174 -16.66 11.64 -1.71
N SER A 175 -15.99 12.21 -0.72
CA SER A 175 -14.54 12.12 -0.56
C SER A 175 -14.11 10.71 -0.17
N PHE A 176 -14.84 10.08 0.76
CA PHE A 176 -14.61 8.67 1.10
C PHE A 176 -14.79 7.77 -0.12
N THR A 177 -15.88 7.91 -0.87
CA THR A 177 -16.18 7.06 -2.04
C THR A 177 -15.09 7.14 -3.11
N THR A 178 -14.60 8.34 -3.39
CA THR A 178 -13.52 8.57 -4.36
C THR A 178 -12.23 7.86 -3.92
N VAL A 179 -11.81 8.09 -2.68
CA VAL A 179 -10.59 7.49 -2.12
C VAL A 179 -10.74 5.97 -2.00
N ARG A 180 -11.89 5.48 -1.57
CA ARG A 180 -12.23 4.05 -1.48
C ARG A 180 -12.09 3.37 -2.83
N ASN A 181 -12.70 3.91 -3.88
CA ASN A 181 -12.67 3.31 -5.21
C ASN A 181 -11.25 3.28 -5.79
N LEU A 182 -10.47 4.33 -5.54
CA LEU A 182 -9.05 4.36 -5.90
C LEU A 182 -8.27 3.23 -5.21
N VAL A 183 -8.43 3.08 -3.89
CA VAL A 183 -7.76 2.02 -3.11
C VAL A 183 -8.18 0.64 -3.60
N VAL A 184 -9.48 0.38 -3.72
CA VAL A 184 -10.01 -0.91 -4.19
C VAL A 184 -9.45 -1.25 -5.58
N GLY A 185 -9.47 -0.29 -6.51
CA GLY A 185 -8.94 -0.50 -7.85
C GLY A 185 -7.45 -0.84 -7.85
N LEU A 186 -6.65 -0.07 -7.12
CA LEU A 186 -5.21 -0.32 -6.99
C LEU A 186 -4.92 -1.67 -6.33
N TRP A 187 -5.65 -2.02 -5.28
CA TRP A 187 -5.42 -3.24 -4.51
C TRP A 187 -5.86 -4.49 -5.26
N VAL A 188 -6.87 -4.43 -6.12
CA VAL A 188 -7.23 -5.53 -7.02
C VAL A 188 -6.17 -5.73 -8.11
N VAL A 189 -5.62 -4.64 -8.66
CA VAL A 189 -4.56 -4.72 -9.68
C VAL A 189 -3.22 -5.18 -9.08
N SER A 190 -2.96 -4.89 -7.81
CA SER A 190 -1.66 -5.11 -7.16
C SER A 190 -1.18 -6.58 -7.18
N PRO A 191 -1.99 -7.60 -6.81
CA PRO A 191 -1.58 -9.00 -6.92
C PRO A 191 -1.24 -9.42 -8.36
N VAL A 192 -1.99 -8.93 -9.34
CA VAL A 192 -1.74 -9.24 -10.76
C VAL A 192 -0.42 -8.63 -11.21
N ALA A 193 -0.22 -7.34 -10.93
CA ALA A 193 1.03 -6.64 -11.24
C ALA A 193 2.24 -7.30 -10.55
N TRP A 194 2.04 -7.78 -9.34
CA TRP A 194 3.06 -8.49 -8.57
C TRP A 194 3.42 -9.86 -9.18
N VAL A 195 2.43 -10.67 -9.59
CA VAL A 195 2.67 -11.97 -10.25
C VAL A 195 3.36 -11.76 -11.60
N LEU A 196 2.91 -10.77 -12.38
CA LEU A 196 3.49 -10.46 -13.69
C LEU A 196 4.92 -9.92 -13.56
N GLY A 197 5.17 -9.09 -12.55
CA GLY A 197 6.42 -8.39 -12.37
C GLY A 197 7.51 -9.23 -11.71
N THR A 198 7.25 -9.73 -10.49
CA THR A 198 8.27 -10.46 -9.72
C THR A 198 7.91 -11.90 -9.48
N GLY A 199 6.69 -12.24 -9.06
CA GLY A 199 6.32 -13.64 -8.79
C GLY A 199 7.06 -14.29 -7.61
N ALA A 200 7.81 -13.53 -6.80
CA ALA A 200 8.73 -14.06 -5.76
C ALA A 200 8.09 -14.99 -4.70
N THR A 201 6.93 -14.64 -4.13
CA THR A 201 6.07 -15.48 -3.29
C THR A 201 5.66 -16.81 -3.93
N LEU A 202 5.64 -16.91 -5.26
CA LEU A 202 5.38 -18.16 -6.00
C LEU A 202 6.67 -18.86 -6.44
N GLY A 203 7.84 -18.29 -6.16
CA GLY A 203 9.12 -18.86 -6.56
C GLY A 203 9.45 -18.72 -8.04
N THR A 204 8.78 -17.80 -8.73
CA THR A 204 9.01 -17.56 -10.16
C THR A 204 9.72 -16.23 -10.34
N ALA A 205 10.44 -16.07 -11.46
CA ALA A 205 10.72 -14.76 -12.01
C ALA A 205 9.50 -14.41 -12.88
N GLY A 206 8.74 -13.39 -12.49
CA GLY A 206 7.53 -12.97 -13.20
C GLY A 206 7.76 -12.83 -14.72
N PRO A 207 6.75 -13.10 -15.57
CA PRO A 207 6.89 -13.17 -17.02
C PRO A 207 7.41 -11.88 -17.68
N LEU A 208 7.29 -10.73 -17.02
CA LEU A 208 7.80 -9.45 -17.53
C LEU A 208 9.32 -9.31 -17.34
N GLY A 209 9.95 -10.15 -16.52
CA GLY A 209 11.34 -10.02 -16.12
C GLY A 209 11.57 -8.87 -15.12
N VAL A 210 12.76 -8.85 -14.51
CA VAL A 210 13.07 -7.96 -13.37
C VAL A 210 12.97 -6.47 -13.71
N VAL A 211 13.38 -6.06 -14.91
CA VAL A 211 13.40 -4.65 -15.32
C VAL A 211 11.98 -4.11 -15.48
N ALA A 212 11.16 -4.76 -16.31
CA ALA A 212 9.78 -4.32 -16.54
C ALA A 212 8.89 -4.57 -15.31
N GLY A 213 9.13 -5.64 -14.56
CA GLY A 213 8.46 -5.89 -13.30
C GLY A 213 8.73 -4.80 -12.25
N THR A 214 9.98 -4.36 -12.12
CA THR A 214 10.35 -3.25 -11.23
C THR A 214 9.74 -1.94 -11.70
N ALA A 215 9.73 -1.66 -13.01
CA ALA A 215 9.06 -0.49 -13.58
C ALA A 215 7.57 -0.45 -13.24
N LEU A 216 6.88 -1.56 -13.49
CA LEU A 216 5.44 -1.72 -13.21
C LEU A 216 5.12 -1.46 -11.74
N LEU A 217 5.87 -2.09 -10.83
CA LEU A 217 5.67 -1.92 -9.40
C LEU A 217 6.06 -0.51 -8.92
N THR A 218 7.01 0.16 -9.58
CA THR A 218 7.37 1.56 -9.30
C THR A 218 6.24 2.52 -9.62
N VAL A 219 5.64 2.38 -10.81
CA VAL A 219 4.48 3.18 -11.22
C VAL A 219 3.30 2.94 -10.28
N LEU A 220 3.05 1.67 -9.93
CA LEU A 220 1.99 1.28 -9.01
C LEU A 220 2.17 1.93 -7.63
N ASP A 221 3.37 1.86 -7.05
CA ASP A 221 3.64 2.46 -5.74
C ASP A 221 3.50 3.99 -5.76
N LEU A 222 4.06 4.66 -6.79
CA LEU A 222 3.93 6.12 -6.93
C LEU A 222 2.45 6.52 -7.01
N THR A 223 1.64 5.74 -7.74
CA THR A 223 0.20 5.98 -7.83
C THR A 223 -0.48 5.73 -6.49
N ALA A 224 -0.16 4.62 -5.81
CA ALA A 224 -0.79 4.21 -4.56
C ALA A 224 -0.38 5.03 -3.33
N LYS A 225 0.73 5.79 -3.41
CA LYS A 225 1.22 6.62 -2.31
C LYS A 225 1.11 8.11 -2.62
N VAL A 226 1.74 8.56 -3.71
CA VAL A 226 1.73 9.98 -4.09
C VAL A 226 0.39 10.36 -4.73
N GLY A 227 -0.07 9.59 -5.71
CA GLY A 227 -1.36 9.80 -6.36
C GLY A 227 -2.53 9.73 -5.37
N PHE A 228 -2.55 8.68 -4.55
CA PHE A 228 -3.47 8.54 -3.42
C PHE A 228 -3.44 9.79 -2.52
N GLY A 229 -2.27 10.24 -2.08
CA GLY A 229 -2.16 11.36 -1.17
C GLY A 229 -2.67 12.69 -1.73
N VAL A 230 -2.45 12.93 -3.02
CA VAL A 230 -3.04 14.08 -3.72
C VAL A 230 -4.57 14.00 -3.74
N VAL A 231 -5.13 12.82 -4.01
CA VAL A 231 -6.59 12.61 -4.04
C VAL A 231 -7.21 12.78 -2.65
N VAL A 232 -6.61 12.20 -1.61
CA VAL A 232 -7.10 12.31 -0.22
C VAL A 232 -7.15 13.76 0.24
N LEU A 233 -6.06 14.52 0.07
CA LEU A 233 -5.97 15.89 0.56
C LEU A 233 -6.89 16.85 -0.22
N ARG A 234 -7.03 16.68 -1.54
CA ARG A 234 -8.00 17.47 -2.34
C ARG A 234 -9.45 17.17 -1.98
N SER A 235 -9.74 15.91 -1.67
CA SER A 235 -11.10 15.50 -1.30
C SER A 235 -11.46 15.98 0.12
N GLY A 236 -10.50 16.04 1.05
CA GLY A 236 -10.72 16.57 2.40
C GLY A 236 -11.08 18.06 2.42
N THR A 237 -10.29 18.89 1.73
CA THR A 237 -10.51 20.36 1.67
C THR A 237 -11.87 20.77 1.07
N THR A 238 -12.44 19.94 0.18
CA THR A 238 -13.75 20.22 -0.43
C THR A 238 -14.91 20.01 0.55
N VAL A 239 -14.77 19.08 1.50
CA VAL A 239 -15.83 18.75 2.47
C VAL A 239 -15.94 19.82 3.55
N ASP A 240 -14.81 20.30 4.09
CA ASP A 240 -14.84 21.33 5.13
C ASP A 240 -15.31 22.68 4.57
N ARG A 241 -14.95 23.03 3.32
CA ARG A 241 -15.51 24.23 2.65
C ARG A 241 -17.03 24.17 2.50
N ARG A 242 -17.61 22.98 2.26
CA ARG A 242 -19.08 22.83 2.21
C ARG A 242 -19.71 23.00 3.58
N ARG A 243 -19.08 22.49 4.64
CA ARG A 243 -19.56 22.62 6.03
C ARG A 243 -19.55 24.07 6.52
N ASP A 244 -18.50 24.83 6.19
CA ASP A 244 -18.42 26.25 6.55
C ASP A 244 -19.53 27.06 5.87
N VAL A 245 -19.87 26.73 4.61
CA VAL A 245 -20.96 27.38 3.86
C VAL A 245 -22.33 27.05 4.47
N THR A 246 -22.61 25.79 4.83
CA THR A 246 -23.89 25.45 5.49
C THR A 246 -24.00 26.10 6.86
N ALA A 247 -22.94 26.09 7.67
CA ALA A 247 -22.95 26.74 8.99
C ALA A 247 -23.20 28.26 8.88
N ALA A 248 -22.66 28.92 7.86
CA ALA A 248 -22.91 30.33 7.59
C ALA A 248 -24.34 30.61 7.07
N THR A 249 -24.98 29.63 6.44
CA THR A 249 -26.36 29.75 5.95
C THR A 249 -27.39 29.53 7.06
N ASP A 250 -27.12 28.62 8.00
CA ASP A 250 -27.99 28.35 9.16
C ASP A 250 -27.97 29.46 10.22
N THR A 251 -26.99 30.37 10.15
CA THR A 251 -26.83 31.51 11.09
C THR A 251 -27.33 32.84 10.53
N ALA A 252 -27.87 32.85 9.29
CA ALA A 252 -28.42 34.01 8.59
C ALA A 252 -29.96 33.94 8.54
#